data_AF-A0A948Z740-F1
#
_entry.id   AF-A0A948Z740-F1
#
_cell.length_a   1.000
_cell.length_b   1.000
_cell.length_c   1.000
_cell.angle_alpha   90.00
_cell.angle_beta   90.00
_cell.angle_gamma   90.00
#
_symmetry.space_group_name_H-M   'P 1'
#
loop_
_entity.id
_entity.type
_entity.pdbx_description
1 polymer ?
#
loop_
_entity_poly.entity_id
_entity_poly.type
_entity_poly.pdbx_seq_one_letter_code
_entity_poly.pdbx_strand_id
1 'polypeptide(L)'
;MDANNVERYVFISGGFAEALPGKVTVLAESAERRRDIDLERAKSAVERAQKRLADISKKEDFDFIRARAALERALHRLKLAGTRA
;
A
#
# COMPACT_ATOMS: atom_id res chain seq x y z
N MET A 1 -10.09 10.58 12.70
CA MET A 1 -10.06 12.03 12.44
C MET A 1 -8.83 12.63 13.11
N ASP A 2 -8.29 13.72 12.56
CA ASP A 2 -7.21 14.49 13.20
C ASP A 2 -7.76 15.41 14.31
N ALA A 3 -6.89 16.18 14.97
CA ALA A 3 -7.28 17.10 16.05
C ALA A 3 -8.30 18.17 15.62
N ASN A 4 -8.46 18.40 14.31
CA ASN A 4 -9.41 19.36 13.74
C ASN A 4 -10.69 18.67 13.23
N ASN A 5 -10.95 17.42 13.63
CA ASN A 5 -12.10 16.63 13.21
C ASN A 5 -12.13 16.35 11.69
N VAL A 6 -10.97 16.36 11.03
CA VAL A 6 -10.85 16.06 9.59
C VAL A 6 -10.46 14.60 9.39
N GLU A 7 -11.14 13.89 8.49
CA GLU A 7 -10.75 12.54 8.10
C GLU A 7 -9.48 12.57 7.24
N ARG A 8 -8.54 11.68 7.56
CA ARG A 8 -7.25 11.61 6.88
C ARG A 8 -6.99 10.18 6.43
N TYR A 9 -6.60 10.04 5.18
CA TYR A 9 -6.27 8.77 4.57
C TYR A 9 -4.76 8.65 4.40
N VAL A 10 -4.19 7.54 4.88
CA VAL A 10 -2.77 7.21 4.79
C VAL A 10 -2.63 5.78 4.30
N PHE A 11 -1.84 5.59 3.25
CA PHE A 11 -1.41 4.27 2.79
C PHE A 11 -0.24 3.81 3.66
N ILE A 12 -0.29 2.58 4.15
CA ILE A 12 0.77 1.96 4.95
C ILE A 12 1.17 0.65 4.28
N SER A 13 2.47 0.44 4.07
CA SER A 13 2.99 -0.82 3.55
C SER A 13 3.88 -1.47 4.60
N GLY A 14 3.30 -2.41 5.34
CA GLY A 14 4.02 -3.20 6.34
C GLY A 14 4.26 -2.47 7.66
N GLY A 15 4.85 -3.18 8.61
CA GLY A 15 5.11 -2.70 9.97
C GLY A 15 4.19 -3.33 11.01
N PHE A 16 4.08 -2.68 12.17
CA PHE A 16 3.32 -3.17 13.33
C PHE A 16 2.49 -2.06 13.96
N ALA A 17 1.36 -2.43 14.55
CA ALA A 17 0.52 -1.53 15.32
C ALA A 17 0.54 -1.95 16.80
N GLU A 18 0.80 -0.99 17.68
CA GLU A 18 0.70 -1.14 19.12
C GLU A 18 -0.54 -0.36 19.60
N ALA A 19 -1.45 -1.05 20.27
CA ALA A 19 -2.66 -0.45 20.82
C ALA A 19 -2.59 -0.46 22.35
N LEU A 20 -2.55 0.74 22.94
CA LEU A 20 -2.56 0.97 24.38
C LEU A 20 -3.82 1.77 24.76
N PRO A 21 -4.23 1.78 26.05
CA PRO A 21 -5.35 2.61 26.48
C PRO A 21 -5.16 4.08 26.08
N GLY A 22 -6.09 4.60 25.28
CA GLY A 22 -6.08 6.00 24.81
C GLY A 22 -5.13 6.33 23.66
N LYS A 23 -4.32 5.37 23.15
CA LYS A 23 -3.41 5.63 22.03
C LYS A 23 -3.13 4.37 21.21
N VAL A 24 -3.15 4.53 19.88
CA VAL A 24 -2.62 3.53 18.94
C VAL A 24 -1.40 4.13 18.24
N THR A 25 -0.28 3.42 18.25
CA THR A 25 0.94 3.78 17.53
C THR A 25 1.16 2.79 16.39
N VAL A 26 1.39 3.29 15.18
CA VAL A 26 1.72 2.43 14.03
C VAL A 26 3.16 2.71 13.62
N LEU A 27 4.02 1.72 13.77
CA LEU A 27 5.38 1.73 13.24
C LEU A 27 5.33 1.12 11.84
N ALA A 28 5.23 1.99 10.83
CA ALA A 28 5.18 1.60 9.43
C ALA A 28 6.57 1.54 8.81
N GLU A 29 6.84 0.55 7.96
CA GLU A 29 8.05 0.54 7.11
C GLU A 29 7.99 1.66 6.07
N SER A 30 6.80 1.93 5.55
CA SER A 30 6.52 3.09 4.71
C SER A 30 5.08 3.56 4.87
N ALA A 31 4.89 4.88 4.85
CA ALA A 31 3.58 5.51 4.95
C ALA A 31 3.51 6.71 4.00
N GLU A 32 2.41 6.82 3.26
CA GLU A 32 2.18 7.88 2.27
C GLU A 32 0.80 8.48 2.53
N ARG A 33 0.69 9.80 2.69
CA ARG A 33 -0.64 10.43 2.74
C ARG A 33 -1.26 10.34 1.36
N ARG A 34 -2.59 10.28 1.27
CA ARG A 34 -3.29 10.20 -0.02
C ARG A 34 -2.79 11.20 -1.07
N ARG A 35 -2.57 12.46 -0.67
CA ARG A 35 -2.10 13.55 -1.54
C ARG A 35 -0.64 13.43 -1.99
N ASP A 36 0.14 12.63 -1.29
CA ASP A 36 1.57 12.44 -1.55
C ASP A 36 1.82 11.17 -2.41
N ILE A 37 0.75 10.43 -2.76
CA ILE A 37 0.85 9.23 -3.60
C ILE A 37 1.14 9.64 -5.05
N ASP A 38 2.28 9.18 -5.55
CA ASP A 38 2.64 9.29 -6.97
C ASP A 38 1.87 8.25 -7.81
N LEU A 39 0.90 8.75 -8.57
CA LEU A 39 0.02 7.94 -9.42
C LEU A 39 0.76 7.23 -10.56
N GLU A 40 1.70 7.92 -11.22
CA GLU A 40 2.41 7.36 -12.37
C GLU A 40 3.37 6.26 -11.92
N ARG A 41 4.07 6.49 -10.80
CA ARG A 41 4.89 5.46 -10.16
C ARG A 41 4.06 4.25 -9.75
N ALA A 42 2.87 4.45 -9.20
CA ALA A 42 1.99 3.37 -8.78
C ALA A 42 1.45 2.56 -9.98
N LYS A 43 1.04 3.22 -11.08
CA LYS A 43 0.64 2.54 -12.34
C LYS A 43 1.77 1.71 -12.92
N SER A 44 2.96 2.30 -13.06
CA SER A 44 4.14 1.58 -13.55
C SER A 44 4.50 0.38 -12.67
N ALA A 45 4.29 0.46 -11.34
CA ALA A 45 4.49 -0.66 -10.45
C ALA A 45 3.48 -1.80 -10.66
N VAL A 46 2.21 -1.47 -10.96
CA VAL A 46 1.18 -2.46 -11.34
C VAL A 46 1.62 -3.22 -12.58
N GLU A 47 1.97 -2.50 -13.66
CA GLU A 47 2.37 -3.12 -14.93
C GLU A 47 3.58 -4.04 -14.77
N ARG A 48 4.63 -3.57 -14.07
CA ARG A 48 5.82 -4.38 -13.78
C ARG A 48 5.49 -5.64 -12.98
N ALA A 49 4.65 -5.52 -11.96
CA ALA A 49 4.28 -6.66 -11.12
C ALA A 49 3.41 -7.68 -11.88
N GLN A 50 2.47 -7.22 -12.70
CA GLN A 50 1.66 -8.07 -13.57
C GLN A 50 2.52 -8.82 -14.59
N LYS A 51 3.47 -8.13 -15.24
CA LYS A 51 4.41 -8.78 -16.17
C LYS A 51 5.21 -9.88 -15.48
N ARG A 52 5.79 -9.58 -14.31
CA ARG A 52 6.54 -10.58 -13.51
C ARG A 52 5.68 -11.79 -13.14
N LEU A 53 4.42 -11.57 -12.75
CA LEU A 53 3.51 -12.66 -12.43
C LEU A 53 3.17 -13.54 -13.64
N ALA A 54 3.09 -12.95 -14.84
CA ALA A 54 2.85 -13.70 -16.07
C ALA A 54 4.04 -14.59 -16.46
N ASP A 55 5.27 -14.16 -16.14
CA ASP A 55 6.49 -14.90 -16.44
C ASP A 55 6.76 -16.05 -15.44
N ILE A 56 6.13 -16.05 -14.25
CA ILE A 56 6.36 -17.04 -13.19
C ILE A 56 5.35 -18.19 -13.28
N SER A 57 5.85 -19.40 -13.51
CA SER A 57 5.02 -20.58 -13.78
C SER A 57 4.40 -21.22 -12.53
N LYS A 58 5.03 -21.05 -11.35
CA LYS A 58 4.62 -21.72 -10.11
C LYS A 58 4.13 -20.71 -9.07
N LYS A 59 2.93 -20.91 -8.54
CA LYS A 59 2.30 -19.99 -7.58
C LYS A 59 2.89 -20.09 -6.17
N GLU A 60 3.50 -21.21 -5.81
CA GLU A 60 4.21 -21.34 -4.52
C GLU A 60 5.64 -20.78 -4.58
N ASP A 61 6.09 -20.31 -5.74
CA ASP A 61 7.41 -19.68 -5.85
C ASP A 61 7.46 -18.41 -4.99
N PHE A 62 8.56 -18.24 -4.27
CA PHE A 62 8.79 -17.05 -3.47
C PHE A 62 8.76 -15.77 -4.31
N ASP A 63 9.22 -15.85 -5.56
CA ASP A 63 9.14 -14.72 -6.50
C ASP A 63 7.70 -14.41 -6.91
N PHE A 64 6.84 -15.43 -7.00
CA PHE A 64 5.40 -15.23 -7.23
C PHE A 64 4.77 -14.49 -6.07
N ILE A 65 5.04 -14.94 -4.83
CA ILE A 65 4.52 -14.32 -3.60
C ILE A 65 4.97 -12.86 -3.52
N ARG A 66 6.25 -12.58 -3.79
CA ARG A 66 6.80 -11.21 -3.81
C ARG A 66 6.16 -10.33 -4.88
N ALA A 67 6.01 -10.84 -6.11
CA ALA A 67 5.41 -10.11 -7.21
C ALA A 67 3.92 -9.82 -6.95
N ARG A 68 3.19 -10.78 -6.39
CA ARG A 68 1.80 -10.60 -5.96
C ARG A 68 1.67 -9.54 -4.88
N ALA A 69 2.48 -9.60 -3.83
CA ALA A 69 2.47 -8.59 -2.77
C ALA A 69 2.82 -7.20 -3.32
N ALA A 70 3.72 -7.09 -4.30
CA ALA A 70 4.04 -5.83 -4.95
C ALA A 70 2.85 -5.29 -5.76
N LEU A 71 2.13 -6.15 -6.48
CA LEU A 71 0.92 -5.80 -7.21
C LEU A 71 -0.16 -5.27 -6.25
N GLU A 72 -0.46 -6.01 -5.18
CA GLU A 72 -1.47 -5.62 -4.20
C GLU A 72 -1.16 -4.26 -3.58
N ARG A 73 0.10 -4.00 -3.19
CA ARG A 73 0.54 -2.68 -2.69
C ARG A 73 0.32 -1.56 -3.72
N ALA A 74 0.63 -1.80 -4.98
CA ALA A 74 0.47 -0.78 -6.03
C ALA A 74 -1.00 -0.47 -6.30
N LEU A 75 -1.86 -1.50 -6.36
CA LEU A 75 -3.31 -1.34 -6.50
C LEU A 75 -3.92 -0.59 -5.32
N HIS A 76 -3.50 -0.89 -4.10
CA HIS A 76 -3.99 -0.19 -2.90
C HIS A 76 -3.61 1.29 -2.87
N ARG A 77 -2.40 1.66 -3.34
CA ARG A 77 -2.03 3.08 -3.52
C ARG A 77 -2.98 3.79 -4.49
N LEU A 78 -3.24 3.20 -5.66
CA LEU A 78 -4.14 3.77 -6.66
C LEU A 78 -5.58 3.91 -6.12
N LYS A 79 -6.07 2.88 -5.42
CA LYS A 79 -7.40 2.90 -4.79
C LYS A 79 -7.53 4.03 -3.77
N LEU A 80 -6.52 4.21 -2.91
CA LEU A 80 -6.53 5.27 -1.90
C LEU A 80 -6.47 6.66 -2.53
N ALA A 81 -5.64 6.83 -3.57
CA ALA A 81 -5.57 8.09 -4.31
C ALA A 81 -6.92 8.50 -4.92
N GLY A 82 -7.68 7.52 -5.42
CA GLY A 82 -9.01 7.72 -6.02
C GLY A 82 -10.20 7.85 -5.05
N THR A 83 -10.03 7.59 -3.75
CA THR A 83 -11.12 7.74 -2.76
C THR A 83 -11.48 9.22 -2.62
N ARG A 84 -12.75 9.63 -2.47
CA ARG A 84 -13.08 11.05 -2.20
C ARG A 84 -12.85 11.38 -0.72
N ALA A 85 -12.36 12.58 -0.43
CA ALA A 85 -12.24 13.09 0.94
C ALA A 85 -13.47 13.94 1.26
#